data_AF-X1KZM5-F1
#
_entry.id   AF-X1KZM5-F1
#
_cell.length_a   1.000
_cell.length_b   1.000
_cell.length_c   1.000
_cell.angle_alpha   90.00
_cell.angle_beta   90.00
_cell.angle_gamma   90.00
#
_symmetry.space_group_name_H-M   'P 1'
#
loop_
_entity.id
_entity.type
_entity.pdbx_description
1 polymer ?
#
loop_
_entity_poly.entity_id
_entity_poly.type
_entity_poly.pdbx_seq_one_letter_code
_entity_poly.pdbx_strand_id
1 'polypeptide(L)'
;MQAACRPFDAERDGFVLGEGAAVMVIEDASYAVERGAPILAEIVGYSSTSDAFHLTQPSPDGEGAARALRLALERADLSPSDIDYINAHGAATLL
;
A
#
# COMPACT_ATOMS: atom_id res chain seq x y z
N MET A 1 -15.11 -2.04 -23.82
CA MET A 1 -13.65 -2.08 -23.59
C MET A 1 -13.39 -1.10 -22.47
N GLN A 2 -12.80 -1.53 -21.36
CA GLN A 2 -12.51 -0.66 -20.21
C GLN A 2 -11.71 0.55 -20.71
N ALA A 3 -12.24 1.76 -20.52
CA ALA A 3 -11.59 2.98 -21.00
C ALA A 3 -10.54 3.50 -20.01
N ALA A 4 -10.69 3.18 -18.71
CA ALA A 4 -9.81 3.60 -17.64
C ALA A 4 -9.97 2.71 -16.40
N CYS A 5 -8.94 2.62 -15.57
CA CYS A 5 -9.07 2.14 -14.19
C CYS A 5 -9.73 3.25 -13.35
N ARG A 6 -10.89 2.98 -12.75
CA ARG A 6 -11.69 3.96 -11.98
C ARG A 6 -11.92 3.51 -10.53
N PRO A 7 -10.89 3.57 -9.66
CA PRO A 7 -11.03 3.14 -8.28
C PRO A 7 -12.09 3.98 -7.58
N PHE A 8 -12.94 3.34 -6.76
CA PHE A 8 -14.01 3.98 -5.97
C PHE A 8 -15.17 4.61 -6.76
N ASP A 9 -15.12 4.59 -8.09
CA ASP A 9 -16.24 5.04 -8.93
C ASP A 9 -17.45 4.11 -8.79
N ALA A 10 -18.65 4.69 -8.79
CA ALA A 10 -19.91 3.96 -8.66
C ALA A 10 -20.16 3.01 -9.84
N GLU A 11 -19.66 3.36 -11.03
CA GLU A 11 -19.80 2.60 -12.26
C GLU A 11 -18.52 1.82 -12.63
N ARG A 12 -17.58 1.65 -11.69
CA ARG A 12 -16.33 0.91 -11.92
C ARG A 12 -16.60 -0.53 -12.37
N ASP A 13 -15.77 -1.01 -13.29
CA ASP A 13 -15.99 -2.27 -14.01
C ASP A 13 -14.69 -3.05 -14.24
N GLY A 14 -13.69 -2.85 -13.39
CA GLY A 14 -12.40 -3.52 -13.39
C GLY A 14 -11.21 -2.60 -13.67
N PHE A 15 -10.03 -3.19 -13.82
CA PHE A 15 -8.77 -2.50 -14.05
C PHE A 15 -8.33 -2.59 -15.51
N VAL A 16 -7.46 -1.66 -15.92
CA VAL A 16 -6.77 -1.70 -17.21
C VAL A 16 -5.31 -2.11 -16.99
N LEU A 17 -4.79 -3.02 -17.81
CA LEU A 17 -3.39 -3.44 -17.74
C LEU A 17 -2.46 -2.30 -18.17
N GLY A 18 -1.39 -2.11 -17.41
CA GLY A 18 -0.30 -1.19 -17.73
C GLY A 18 1.04 -1.83 -17.40
N GLU A 19 2.09 -1.37 -18.06
CA GLU A 19 3.47 -1.86 -17.89
C GLU A 19 4.38 -0.73 -17.40
N GLY A 20 5.42 -1.08 -16.64
CA GLY A 20 6.39 -0.12 -16.12
C GLY A 20 7.45 -0.78 -15.24
N ALA A 21 8.54 -0.07 -14.98
CA ALA A 21 9.61 -0.52 -14.09
C ALA A 21 10.14 0.65 -13.25
N ALA A 22 10.54 0.37 -12.01
CA ALA A 22 11.15 1.31 -11.08
C ALA A 22 12.12 0.58 -10.16
N VAL A 23 13.11 1.30 -9.62
CA VAL A 23 14.07 0.79 -8.64
C VAL A 23 14.16 1.80 -7.49
N MET A 24 14.21 1.29 -6.26
CA MET A 24 14.48 2.06 -5.05
C MET A 24 15.68 1.44 -4.32
N VAL A 25 16.50 2.29 -3.72
CA VAL A 25 17.58 1.86 -2.83
C VAL A 25 17.16 2.19 -1.41
N ILE A 26 17.21 1.19 -0.52
CA ILE A 26 16.87 1.33 0.89
C ILE A 26 18.14 1.01 1.68
N GLU A 27 18.46 1.86 2.65
CA GLU A 27 19.60 1.70 3.54
C GLU A 27 19.23 2.21 4.94
N ASP A 28 20.15 2.05 5.89
CA ASP A 28 19.98 2.59 7.24
C ASP A 28 20.01 4.13 7.22
N ALA A 29 19.05 4.76 7.89
CA ALA A 29 18.89 6.21 7.87
C ALA A 29 20.09 6.94 8.48
N SER A 30 20.70 6.39 9.54
CA SER A 30 21.87 7.02 10.18
C SER A 30 23.08 6.99 9.25
N TYR A 31 23.27 5.89 8.52
CA TYR A 31 24.34 5.77 7.53
C TYR A 31 24.11 6.70 6.33
N ALA A 32 22.88 6.79 5.83
CA ALA A 32 22.51 7.71 4.76
C ALA A 32 22.81 9.18 5.15
N VAL A 33 22.48 9.56 6.39
CA VAL A 33 22.78 10.89 6.92
C VAL A 33 24.29 11.11 7.05
N GLU A 34 25.03 10.16 7.63
CA GLU A 34 26.48 10.27 7.85
C GLU A 34 27.25 10.51 6.54
N ARG A 35 26.87 9.79 5.48
CA ARG A 35 27.51 9.93 4.16
C ARG A 35 26.96 11.09 3.31
N GLY A 36 25.98 11.85 3.82
CA GLY A 36 25.35 12.95 3.10
C GLY A 36 24.52 12.52 1.89
N ALA A 37 23.87 11.36 1.95
CA ALA A 37 23.01 10.86 0.89
C ALA A 37 21.76 11.74 0.70
N PRO A 38 21.26 11.93 -0.53
CA PRO A 38 19.94 12.52 -0.73
C PRO A 38 18.85 11.52 -0.28
N ILE A 39 18.12 11.87 0.77
CA ILE A 39 17.02 11.06 1.32
C ILE A 39 15.70 11.55 0.73
N LEU A 40 14.97 10.64 0.06
CA LEU A 40 13.66 10.97 -0.55
C LEU A 40 12.50 10.80 0.44
N ALA A 41 12.57 9.76 1.27
CA ALA A 41 11.56 9.41 2.26
C ALA A 41 12.16 8.45 3.29
N GLU A 42 11.45 8.27 4.40
CA GLU A 42 11.76 7.29 5.44
C GLU A 42 10.67 6.21 5.49
N ILE A 43 11.06 4.95 5.69
CA ILE A 43 10.13 3.85 5.96
C ILE A 43 10.06 3.67 7.48
N VAL A 44 9.03 4.25 8.09
CA VAL A 44 8.83 4.22 9.55
C VAL A 44 8.18 2.93 10.06
N GLY A 45 7.49 2.18 9.19
CA GLY A 45 6.85 0.93 9.55
C GLY A 45 6.36 0.13 8.35
N TYR A 46 6.32 -1.19 8.49
CA TYR A 46 5.79 -2.11 7.49
C TYR A 46 5.19 -3.34 8.17
N SER A 47 4.14 -3.90 7.58
CA SER A 47 3.62 -5.20 7.96
C SER A 47 3.05 -5.93 6.74
N SER A 48 2.84 -7.24 6.88
CA SER A 48 2.18 -8.07 5.88
C SER A 48 1.40 -9.18 6.58
N THR A 49 0.26 -9.52 6.01
CA THR A 49 -0.64 -10.57 6.49
C THR A 49 -1.17 -11.38 5.32
N SER A 50 -1.73 -12.56 5.60
CA SER A 50 -2.48 -13.35 4.62
C SER A 50 -3.90 -13.56 5.11
N ASP A 51 -4.87 -13.48 4.18
CA ASP A 51 -6.29 -13.75 4.46
C ASP A 51 -6.58 -15.25 4.51
N ALA A 52 -5.76 -16.07 3.82
CA ALA A 52 -5.99 -17.51 3.62
C ALA A 52 -7.41 -17.87 3.14
N PHE A 53 -8.11 -16.94 2.48
CA PHE A 53 -9.52 -17.07 2.10
C PHE A 53 -9.70 -17.57 0.66
N HIS A 54 -9.07 -16.91 -0.31
CA HIS A 54 -9.16 -17.22 -1.73
C HIS A 54 -7.82 -16.98 -2.42
N LEU A 55 -7.58 -17.62 -3.57
CA LEU A 55 -6.31 -17.52 -4.30
C LEU A 55 -6.00 -16.10 -4.78
N THR A 56 -7.03 -15.35 -5.17
CA THR A 56 -6.89 -14.05 -5.84
C THR A 56 -7.84 -12.97 -5.33
N GLN A 57 -8.76 -13.31 -4.43
CA GLN A 57 -9.73 -12.36 -3.89
C GLN A 57 -9.43 -12.16 -2.41
N PRO A 58 -9.46 -10.91 -1.92
CA PRO A 58 -9.36 -10.65 -0.50
C PRO A 58 -10.58 -11.24 0.23
N SER A 59 -10.46 -11.45 1.53
CA SER A 59 -11.63 -11.72 2.36
C SER A 59 -12.67 -10.58 2.22
N PRO A 60 -13.97 -10.87 2.05
CA PRO A 60 -15.02 -9.85 1.96
C PRO A 60 -15.05 -8.90 3.17
N ASP A 61 -14.66 -9.40 4.35
CA ASP A 61 -14.64 -8.65 5.60
C ASP A 61 -13.41 -7.72 5.71
N GLY A 62 -12.44 -7.83 4.80
CA GLY A 62 -11.25 -6.96 4.74
C GLY A 62 -10.31 -7.08 5.95
N GLU A 63 -10.48 -8.10 6.79
CA GLU A 63 -9.79 -8.20 8.08
C GLU A 63 -8.26 -8.24 7.95
N GLY A 64 -7.70 -8.93 6.97
CA GLY A 64 -6.24 -8.99 6.81
C GLY A 64 -5.64 -7.65 6.44
N ALA A 65 -6.23 -6.92 5.48
CA ALA A 65 -5.80 -5.57 5.15
C ALA A 65 -5.87 -4.64 6.38
N ALA A 66 -6.98 -4.69 7.12
CA ALA A 66 -7.15 -3.89 8.34
C ALA A 66 -6.12 -4.27 9.43
N ARG A 67 -5.82 -5.56 9.60
CA ARG A 67 -4.79 -6.05 10.54
C ARG A 67 -3.39 -5.62 10.12
N ALA A 68 -3.06 -5.70 8.83
CA ALA A 68 -1.79 -5.24 8.30
C ALA A 68 -1.60 -3.73 8.60
N LEU A 69 -2.59 -2.90 8.30
CA LEU A 69 -2.53 -1.46 8.59
C LEU A 69 -2.28 -1.19 10.08
N ARG A 70 -3.02 -1.86 10.99
CA ARG A 70 -2.82 -1.69 12.45
C ARG A 70 -1.41 -2.06 12.90
N LEU A 71 -0.88 -3.19 12.43
CA LEU A 71 0.48 -3.63 12.78
C LEU A 71 1.56 -2.70 12.21
N ALA A 72 1.33 -2.12 11.03
CA ALA A 72 2.27 -1.18 10.44
C ALA A 72 2.32 0.14 11.24
N LEU A 73 1.14 0.64 11.66
CA LEU A 73 1.03 1.81 12.54
C LEU A 73 1.67 1.56 13.92
N GLU A 74 1.42 0.40 14.52
CA GLU A 74 2.04 0.01 15.80
C GLU A 74 3.57 -0.02 15.70
N ARG A 75 4.11 -0.59 14.63
CA ARG A 75 5.56 -0.63 14.38
C ARG A 75 6.17 0.75 14.13
N ALA A 76 5.39 1.67 13.58
CA ALA A 76 5.78 3.05 13.34
C ALA A 76 5.57 3.97 14.55
N ASP A 77 4.96 3.49 15.63
CA ASP A 77 4.50 4.30 16.77
C ASP A 77 3.61 5.48 16.33
N LEU A 78 2.73 5.24 15.36
CA LEU A 78 1.80 6.23 14.80
C LEU A 78 0.34 5.88 15.10
N SER A 79 -0.48 6.92 15.21
CA SER A 79 -1.93 6.82 15.25
C SER A 79 -2.54 7.00 13.86
N PRO A 80 -3.76 6.51 13.59
CA PRO A 80 -4.45 6.76 12.32
C PRO A 80 -4.64 8.25 11.99
N SER A 81 -4.71 9.12 13.00
CA SER A 81 -4.83 10.58 12.81
C SER A 81 -3.54 11.24 12.33
N ASP A 82 -2.40 10.54 12.38
CA ASP A 82 -1.13 11.03 11.85
C ASP A 82 -0.98 10.77 10.34
N ILE A 83 -1.99 10.14 9.71
CA ILE A 83 -1.96 9.76 8.30
C ILE A 83 -2.84 10.69 7.46
N ASP A 84 -2.22 11.55 6.67
CA ASP A 84 -2.91 12.48 5.78
C ASP A 84 -3.36 11.84 4.45
N TYR A 85 -2.64 10.82 3.98
CA TYR A 85 -2.82 10.24 2.65
C TYR A 85 -2.66 8.73 2.65
N ILE A 86 -3.52 8.05 1.86
CA ILE A 86 -3.48 6.61 1.64
C ILE A 86 -3.41 6.35 0.13
N ASN A 87 -2.33 5.72 -0.32
CA ASN A 87 -2.25 5.16 -1.67
C ASN A 87 -2.84 3.74 -1.68
N ALA A 88 -4.11 3.61 -2.03
CA ALA A 88 -4.81 2.33 -2.02
C ALA A 88 -4.43 1.43 -3.20
N HIS A 89 -4.57 0.10 -3.04
CA HIS A 89 -4.38 -0.85 -4.13
C HIS A 89 -5.30 -0.56 -5.34
N GLY A 90 -6.57 -0.22 -5.08
CA GLY A 90 -7.42 0.48 -6.05
C GLY A 90 -7.63 -0.25 -7.38
N ALA A 91 -7.86 -1.55 -7.42
CA ALA A 91 -8.02 -2.30 -8.68
C ALA A 91 -9.34 -2.02 -9.44
N ALA A 92 -10.18 -1.08 -8.98
CA ALA A 92 -11.45 -0.71 -9.62
C ALA A 92 -12.42 -1.89 -9.88
N THR A 93 -12.30 -2.99 -9.15
CA THR A 93 -13.16 -4.17 -9.28
C THR A 93 -14.42 -4.06 -8.43
N LEU A 94 -15.44 -4.83 -8.80
CA LEU A 94 -16.50 -5.21 -7.87
C LEU A 94 -15.94 -6.22 -6.86
N LEU A 95 -16.50 -6.23 -5.65
CA LEU A 95 -16.19 -7.22 -4.61
C LEU A 95 -16.94 -8.52 -4.90
#